data_AF-A0A6G0X5A9-F1
#
_entry.id   AF-A0A6G0X5A9-F1
#
_cell.length_a   1.000
_cell.length_b   1.000
_cell.length_c   1.000
_cell.angle_alpha   90.00
_cell.angle_beta   90.00
_cell.angle_gamma   90.00
#
_symmetry.space_group_name_H-M   'P 1'
#
loop_
_entity.id
_entity.type
_entity.pdbx_description
1 polymer ?
#
loop_
_entity_poly.entity_id
_entity_poly.type
_entity_poly.pdbx_seq_one_letter_code
_entity_poly.pdbx_strand_id
1 'polypeptide(L)'
;MFFRNLALAPMNQVLLTLRFYALGTMLISVADMFGVNVSSTSRTIKNISYAIAGLSGSFLKIPTNDLVETKMNMFKIARFPLVFGAIDK
;
A
#
# COMPACT_ATOMS: atom_id res chain seq x y z
N MET A 1 -9.60 14.62 29.84
CA MET A 1 -9.05 13.28 30.17
C MET A 1 -8.68 12.60 28.86
N PHE A 2 -7.39 12.55 28.51
CA PHE A 2 -6.91 12.01 27.23
C PHE A 2 -6.83 10.48 27.30
N PHE A 3 -7.77 9.77 26.68
CA PHE A 3 -7.69 8.32 26.52
C PHE A 3 -6.58 7.98 25.50
N ARG A 4 -5.40 7.63 26.03
CA ARG A 4 -4.27 7.06 25.28
C ARG A 4 -4.40 5.54 25.34
N ASN A 5 -4.32 4.85 24.20
CA ASN A 5 -4.38 3.38 24.01
C ASN A 5 -5.75 2.67 23.97
N LEU A 6 -6.62 3.06 23.04
CA LEU A 6 -7.42 2.06 22.33
C LEU A 6 -6.59 1.58 21.14
N ALA A 7 -5.71 0.60 21.37
CA ALA A 7 -5.02 -0.07 20.27
C ALA A 7 -6.09 -0.72 19.40
N LEU A 8 -6.25 -0.23 18.15
CA LEU A 8 -7.14 -0.85 17.19
C LEU A 8 -6.79 -2.34 17.09
N ALA A 9 -7.80 -3.21 17.17
CA ALA A 9 -7.60 -4.63 16.91
C ALA A 9 -6.93 -4.81 15.51
N PRO A 10 -6.04 -5.79 15.33
CA PRO A 10 -5.33 -5.97 14.06
C PRO A 10 -6.23 -6.01 12.83
N MET A 11 -7.40 -6.66 12.95
CA MET A 11 -8.41 -6.68 11.87
C MET A 11 -8.92 -5.28 11.53
N ASN A 12 -9.19 -4.44 12.53
CA ASN A 12 -9.65 -3.07 12.30
C ASN A 12 -8.56 -2.21 11.65
N GLN A 13 -7.29 -2.44 11.98
CA GLN A 13 -6.16 -1.76 11.33
C GLN A 13 -6.10 -2.08 9.83
N VAL A 14 -6.30 -3.36 9.48
CA VAL A 14 -6.36 -3.82 8.08
C VAL A 14 -7.56 -3.21 7.37
N LEU A 15 -8.77 -3.32 7.93
CA LEU A 15 -9.99 -2.77 7.33
C LEU A 15 -9.91 -1.25 7.14
N LEU A 16 -9.36 -0.54 8.12
CA LEU A 16 -9.10 0.89 8.04
C LEU A 16 -8.20 1.23 6.84
N THR A 17 -7.10 0.50 6.69
CA THR A 17 -6.13 0.74 5.62
C THR A 17 -6.70 0.41 4.24
N LEU A 18 -7.39 -0.74 4.12
CA LEU A 18 -8.04 -1.13 2.86
C LEU A 18 -9.11 -0.14 2.44
N ARG A 19 -9.90 0.37 3.40
CA ARG A 19 -10.91 1.39 3.12
C ARG A 19 -10.29 2.69 2.62
N PHE A 20 -9.18 3.10 3.20
CA PHE A 20 -8.43 4.27 2.73
C PHE A 20 -7.99 4.09 1.26
N TYR A 21 -7.47 2.93 0.89
CA TYR A 21 -7.09 2.65 -0.51
C TYR A 21 -8.28 2.60 -1.46
N ALA A 22 -9.38 1.96 -1.05
CA ALA A 22 -10.54 1.74 -1.91
C ALA A 22 -11.30 3.03 -2.23
N LEU A 23 -11.42 3.93 -1.26
CA LEU A 23 -12.21 5.16 -1.41
C LEU A 23 -11.38 6.37 -1.86
N GLY A 24 -10.05 6.32 -1.75
CA GLY A 24 -9.18 7.49 -2.01
C GLY A 24 -9.51 8.70 -1.13
N THR A 25 -10.10 8.46 0.05
CA THR A 25 -10.59 9.50 0.96
C THR A 25 -9.47 10.17 1.73
N MET A 26 -9.73 11.36 2.24
CA MET A 26 -8.82 12.04 3.17
C MET A 26 -8.66 11.21 4.47
N LEU A 27 -7.47 11.30 5.08
CA LEU A 27 -7.16 10.62 6.34
C LEU A 27 -8.15 10.98 7.46
N ILE A 28 -8.63 12.22 7.48
CA ILE A 28 -9.61 12.72 8.46
C ILE A 28 -10.92 11.91 8.36
N SER A 29 -11.45 11.72 7.16
CA SER A 29 -12.71 10.99 6.95
C SER A 29 -12.63 9.54 7.44
N VAL A 30 -11.49 8.87 7.22
CA VAL A 30 -11.28 7.50 7.71
C VAL A 30 -11.07 7.49 9.23
N ALA A 31 -10.33 8.45 9.76
CA ALA A 31 -10.09 8.59 11.19
C ALA A 31 -11.40 8.76 11.98
N ASP A 32 -12.27 9.65 11.52
CA ASP A 32 -13.58 9.92 12.13
C ASP A 32 -14.46 8.67 12.13
N MET A 33 -14.48 7.93 11.02
CA MET A 33 -15.30 6.74 10.89
C MET A 33 -14.88 5.59 11.82
N PHE A 34 -13.58 5.48 12.12
CA PHE A 34 -13.05 4.48 13.05
C PHE A 34 -12.92 5.03 14.49
N GLY A 35 -13.31 6.28 14.75
CA GLY A 35 -13.25 6.89 16.08
C GLY A 35 -11.83 7.06 16.61
N VAL A 36 -10.84 7.22 15.73
CA VAL A 36 -9.41 7.35 16.08
C VAL A 36 -8.86 8.69 15.61
N ASN A 37 -7.78 9.15 16.23
CA ASN A 37 -7.16 10.39 15.77
C ASN A 37 -6.41 10.19 14.43
N VAL A 38 -6.32 11.26 13.64
CA VAL A 38 -5.65 11.29 12.33
C VAL A 38 -4.20 10.78 12.41
N SER A 39 -3.48 11.14 13.46
CA SER A 39 -2.08 10.72 13.64
C SER A 39 -1.94 9.19 13.79
N SER A 40 -2.90 8.55 14.46
CA SER A 40 -2.93 7.10 14.67
C SER A 40 -3.33 6.40 13.39
N THR A 41 -4.34 6.91 12.70
CA THR A 41 -4.74 6.46 11.36
C THR A 41 -3.56 6.48 10.38
N SER A 42 -2.80 7.58 10.35
CA SER A 42 -1.60 7.70 9.51
C SER A 42 -0.54 6.65 9.83
N ARG A 43 -0.23 6.45 11.12
CA ARG A 43 0.72 5.39 11.56
C ARG A 43 0.20 3.99 11.24
N THR A 44 -1.09 3.73 11.44
CA THR A 44 -1.72 2.45 11.13
C THR A 44 -1.64 2.15 9.64
N ILE A 45 -2.02 3.09 8.78
CA ILE A 45 -1.93 2.94 7.31
C ILE A 45 -0.48 2.66 6.93
N LYS A 46 0.49 3.42 7.45
CA LYS A 46 1.92 3.20 7.19
C LYS A 46 2.35 1.78 7.57
N ASN A 47 2.03 1.33 8.79
CA ASN A 47 2.46 0.02 9.29
C ASN A 47 1.83 -1.13 8.49
N ILE A 48 0.53 -1.05 8.19
CA ILE A 48 -0.17 -2.05 7.39
C ILE A 48 0.34 -2.03 5.94
N SER A 49 0.66 -0.86 5.38
CA SER A 49 1.28 -0.74 4.05
C SER A 49 2.60 -1.50 3.98
N TYR A 50 3.46 -1.34 5.00
CA TYR A 50 4.72 -2.08 5.07
C TYR A 50 4.51 -3.59 5.23
N ALA A 51 3.55 -3.99 6.06
CA ALA A 51 3.23 -5.40 6.23
C ALA A 51 2.76 -6.04 4.90
N ILE A 52 1.88 -5.36 4.17
CA ILE A 52 1.42 -5.79 2.84
C ILE A 52 2.59 -5.83 1.84
N ALA A 53 3.42 -4.78 1.81
CA ALA A 53 4.59 -4.72 0.94
C ALA A 53 5.60 -5.85 1.24
N GLY A 54 5.74 -6.25 2.51
CA GLY A 54 6.57 -7.40 2.90
C GLY A 54 6.10 -8.73 2.32
N LEU A 55 4.80 -8.87 2.00
CA LEU A 55 4.26 -10.05 1.34
C LEU A 55 4.50 -10.06 -0.18
N SER A 56 5.01 -8.96 -0.76
CA SER A 56 5.19 -8.83 -2.20
C SER A 56 5.96 -9.98 -2.83
N GLY A 57 7.00 -10.51 -2.20
CA GLY A 57 7.77 -11.64 -2.73
C GLY A 57 6.96 -12.94 -2.91
N SER A 58 5.83 -13.08 -2.19
CA SER A 58 4.93 -14.24 -2.33
C SER A 58 3.88 -14.06 -3.43
N PHE A 59 3.56 -12.82 -3.80
CA PHE A 59 2.45 -12.52 -4.72
C PHE A 59 2.89 -11.86 -6.03
N LEU A 60 4.03 -11.17 -6.06
CA LEU A 60 4.59 -10.52 -7.25
C LEU A 60 5.70 -11.39 -7.84
N LYS A 61 5.48 -11.87 -9.06
CA LYS A 61 6.53 -12.53 -9.86
C LYS A 61 7.32 -11.46 -10.61
N ILE A 62 8.31 -10.86 -9.95
CA ILE A 62 9.23 -9.95 -10.60
C ILE A 62 10.27 -10.79 -11.36
N PRO A 63 10.37 -10.67 -12.70
CA PRO A 63 11.39 -11.39 -13.46
C PRO A 63 12.74 -10.92 -12.93
N THR A 64 13.54 -11.82 -12.35
CA THR A 64 14.84 -11.46 -11.74
C THR A 64 16.01 -11.84 -12.66
N ASN A 65 15.89 -12.96 -13.38
CA ASN A 65 16.94 -13.46 -14.27
C ASN A 65 17.02 -12.66 -15.59
N ASP A 66 15.87 -12.25 -16.12
CA ASP A 66 15.78 -11.62 -17.45
C ASP A 66 15.46 -10.11 -17.37
N LEU A 67 15.84 -9.45 -16.26
CA LEU A 67 15.54 -8.04 -16.02
C LEU A 67 16.05 -7.12 -17.13
N VAL A 68 17.25 -7.38 -17.64
CA VAL A 68 17.88 -6.55 -18.68
C VAL A 68 17.10 -6.67 -19.99
N GLU A 69 16.76 -7.90 -20.39
CA GLU A 69 16.00 -8.16 -21.60
C GLU A 69 14.57 -7.60 -21.49
N THR A 70 13.90 -7.83 -20.37
CA THR A 70 12.55 -7.31 -20.10
C THR A 70 12.52 -5.79 -20.22
N LYS A 71 13.52 -5.11 -19.64
CA LYS A 71 13.67 -3.65 -19.75
C LYS A 71 13.90 -3.18 -21.18
N MET A 72 14.73 -3.89 -21.93
CA MET A 72 14.97 -3.57 -23.34
C MET A 72 13.73 -3.76 -24.20
N ASN A 73 12.96 -4.81 -23.95
CA ASN A 73 11.72 -5.07 -24.69
C ASN A 73 10.65 -4.03 -24.38
N MET A 74 10.49 -3.63 -23.12
CA MET A 74 9.58 -2.52 -22.75
C MET A 74 10.03 -1.18 -23.35
N PHE A 75 11.33 -0.91 -23.36
CA PHE A 75 11.88 0.29 -24.00
C PHE A 75 11.61 0.31 -25.50
N LYS A 76 11.64 -0.83 -26.20
CA LYS A 76 11.31 -0.89 -27.63
C LYS A 76 9.85 -0.51 -27.92
N ILE A 77 8.92 -0.75 -27.00
CA ILE A 77 7.48 -0.46 -27.18
C ILE A 77 7.21 1.04 -27.12
N ALA A 78 7.58 1.68 -26.01
CA ALA A 78 7.17 3.07 -25.72
C ALA A 78 8.34 4.01 -25.41
N ARG A 79 9.60 3.55 -25.56
CA ARG A 79 10.82 4.31 -25.22
C ARG A 79 10.90 4.76 -23.77
N PHE A 80 10.14 4.15 -22.87
CA PHE A 80 10.26 4.41 -21.44
C PHE A 80 11.39 3.56 -20.85
N PRO A 81 12.45 4.18 -20.29
CA PRO A 81 13.60 3.45 -19.80
C PRO A 81 13.28 2.73 -18.48
N LEU A 82 13.96 1.61 -18.23
CA LEU A 82 13.96 0.87 -16.96
C LEU A 82 12.62 0.24 -16.53
N VAL A 83 11.61 0.18 -17.40
CA VAL A 83 10.34 -0.53 -17.14
C VAL A 83 10.55 -2.03 -17.17
N PHE A 84 10.15 -2.74 -16.12
CA PHE A 84 10.18 -4.21 -16.09
C PHE A 84 8.78 -4.84 -15.93
N GLY A 85 7.74 -4.01 -15.87
CA GLY A 85 6.35 -4.43 -15.75
C GLY A 85 5.42 -3.23 -15.76
N ALA A 86 4.13 -3.50 -15.96
CA ALA A 86 3.07 -2.52 -15.89
C ALA A 86 2.03 -2.96 -14.86
N ILE A 87 1.40 -2.00 -14.18
CA ILE A 87 0.22 -2.24 -13.37
C ILE A 87 -0.96 -1.82 -14.24
N ASP A 88 -1.75 -2.79 -14.67
CA ASP A 88 -3.02 -2.53 -15.37
C ASP A 88 -4.19 -2.66 -14.38
N LYS A 89 -5.29 -1.98 -14.67
CA LYS A 89 -6.51 -1.99 -13.85
C LYS A 89 -7.37 -3.22 -14.06
#